data_AF-A0A4Q9PXZ1-F1
#
_entry.id   AF-A0A4Q9PXZ1-F1
#
_cell.length_a   1.000
_cell.length_b   1.000
_cell.length_c   1.000
_cell.angle_alpha   90.00
_cell.angle_beta   90.00
_cell.angle_gamma   90.00
#
_symmetry.space_group_name_H-M   'P 1'
#
loop_
_entity.id
_entity.type
_entity.pdbx_description
1 polymer ?
#
loop_
_entity_poly.entity_id
_entity_poly.type
_entity_poly.pdbx_seq_one_letter_code
_entity_poly.pdbx_strand_id
1 'polypeptide(L)'
;MPIKHLNNYLVERKQLQTHPLSLLSDSRLGIDASYYLSSLIDHPPSREPLLAATGGLPLALTTRIESDLRALEKLHIKPVFVFPGLLPSRRPKQQQQAQFEQNEACKDRREAWAKYESGQEDAATKLFEGRSNIHQWDLWKIVLRIFKHRNVEFLVAPYPPLPRGGQGHHVG
;
A
#
# COMPACT_ATOMS: atom_id res chain seq x y z
N MET A 1 -11.51 -4.79 -2.47
CA MET A 1 -12.27 -4.43 -3.69
C MET A 1 -12.77 -3.01 -3.56
N PRO A 2 -12.28 -2.03 -4.33
CA PRO A 2 -12.90 -0.71 -4.31
C PRO A 2 -14.21 -0.74 -5.09
N ILE A 3 -15.33 -0.39 -4.45
CA ILE A 3 -16.57 -0.12 -5.15
C ILE A 3 -16.37 1.22 -5.86
N LYS A 4 -16.27 1.19 -7.19
CA LYS A 4 -16.08 2.41 -8.00
C LYS A 4 -17.22 3.39 -7.70
N HIS A 5 -16.86 4.67 -7.55
CA HIS A 5 -17.79 5.78 -7.26
C HIS A 5 -18.53 5.71 -5.91
N LEU A 6 -18.23 4.75 -5.03
CA LEU A 6 -18.86 4.70 -3.70
C LEU A 6 -18.59 5.97 -2.90
N ASN A 7 -17.35 6.47 -2.91
CA ASN A 7 -17.02 7.71 -2.22
C ASN A 7 -17.82 8.91 -2.75
N ASN A 8 -17.93 9.06 -4.07
CA ASN A 8 -18.71 10.15 -4.68
C ASN A 8 -20.18 10.08 -4.24
N TYR A 9 -20.76 8.88 -4.26
CA TYR A 9 -22.12 8.65 -3.81
C TYR A 9 -22.32 9.00 -2.32
N LEU A 10 -21.37 8.63 -1.45
CA LEU A 10 -21.43 8.97 -0.02
C LEU A 10 -21.27 10.47 0.24
N VAL A 11 -20.42 11.15 -0.55
CA VAL A 11 -20.25 12.61 -0.51
C VAL A 11 -21.55 13.32 -0.93
N GLU A 12 -22.12 12.95 -2.06
CA GLU A 12 -23.36 13.53 -2.60
C GLU A 12 -24.51 13.43 -1.59
N ARG A 13 -24.56 12.33 -0.84
CA ARG A 13 -25.58 12.09 0.21
C ARG A 13 -25.22 12.64 1.59
N LYS A 14 -24.07 13.33 1.73
CA LYS A 14 -23.57 13.87 3.01
C LYS A 14 -23.47 12.80 4.11
N GLN A 15 -23.11 11.58 3.73
CA GLN A 15 -22.97 10.45 4.64
C GLN A 15 -21.53 10.26 5.17
N LEU A 16 -20.60 11.12 4.75
CA LEU A 16 -19.24 11.15 5.28
C LEU A 16 -19.17 12.10 6.47
N GLN A 17 -18.58 11.61 7.56
CA GLN A 17 -18.29 12.41 8.75
C GLN A 17 -16.81 12.29 9.07
N THR A 18 -16.20 13.42 9.39
CA THR A 18 -14.80 13.49 9.84
C THR A 18 -14.80 13.75 11.34
N HIS A 19 -14.15 12.87 12.08
CA HIS A 19 -14.02 12.95 13.53
C HIS A 19 -12.56 12.84 13.93
N PRO A 20 -12.15 13.44 15.07
CA PRO A 20 -10.79 13.30 15.56
C PRO A 20 -10.52 11.85 15.97
N LEU A 21 -9.28 11.39 15.76
CA LEU A 21 -8.86 10.03 16.10
C LEU A 21 -9.04 9.70 17.59
N SER A 22 -9.03 10.72 18.46
CA SER A 22 -9.26 10.58 19.89
C SER A 22 -10.65 10.03 20.25
N LEU A 23 -11.65 10.12 19.36
CA LEU A 23 -12.95 9.47 19.60
C LEU A 23 -12.86 7.94 19.64
N LEU A 24 -11.79 7.38 19.07
CA LEU A 24 -11.53 5.94 19.10
C LEU A 24 -10.62 5.56 20.28
N SER A 25 -10.40 6.43 21.27
CA SER A 25 -9.57 6.09 22.43
C SER A 25 -10.08 4.84 23.14
N ASP A 26 -9.16 4.07 23.71
CA ASP A 26 -9.43 2.80 24.42
C ASP A 26 -10.08 1.71 23.56
N SER A 27 -10.10 1.87 22.23
CA SER A 27 -10.64 0.88 21.30
C SER A 27 -9.55 0.01 20.64
N ARG A 28 -9.98 -1.12 20.08
CA ARG A 28 -9.15 -2.00 19.24
C ARG A 28 -9.46 -1.72 17.77
N LEU A 29 -8.44 -1.39 16.98
CA LEU A 29 -8.62 -0.99 15.58
C LEU A 29 -7.99 -2.02 14.64
N GLY A 30 -8.79 -2.63 13.78
CA GLY A 30 -8.29 -3.48 12.68
C GLY A 30 -7.83 -2.63 11.50
N ILE A 31 -6.57 -2.76 11.11
CA ILE A 31 -5.96 -2.00 10.01
C ILE A 31 -5.56 -2.97 8.91
N ASP A 32 -6.00 -2.71 7.68
CA ASP A 32 -5.50 -3.43 6.49
C ASP A 32 -4.03 -3.04 6.26
N ALA A 33 -3.13 -3.99 6.50
CA ALA A 33 -1.70 -3.75 6.41
C ALA A 33 -1.24 -3.44 4.98
N SER A 34 -1.85 -4.05 3.97
CA SER A 34 -1.44 -3.80 2.57
C SER A 34 -1.86 -2.42 2.11
N TYR A 35 -3.06 -1.99 2.50
CA TYR A 35 -3.51 -0.63 2.23
C TYR A 35 -2.67 0.41 2.98
N TYR A 36 -2.42 0.17 4.27
CA TYR A 36 -1.58 1.04 5.09
C TYR A 36 -0.18 1.22 4.51
N LEU A 37 0.51 0.13 4.16
CA LEU A 37 1.87 0.19 3.61
C LEU A 37 1.94 0.85 2.23
N SER A 38 0.96 0.57 1.35
CA SER A 38 0.91 1.22 0.03
C SER A 38 0.71 2.73 0.17
N SER A 39 -0.27 3.14 0.99
CA SER A 39 -0.54 4.55 1.29
C SER A 39 0.69 5.26 1.87
N LEU A 40 1.43 4.59 2.75
CA LEU A 40 2.62 5.15 3.36
C LEU A 40 3.75 5.38 2.34
N ILE A 41 3.89 4.55 1.31
CA ILE A 41 4.92 4.71 0.27
C ILE A 41 4.50 5.70 -0.82
N ASP A 42 3.20 5.78 -1.11
CA ASP A 42 2.68 6.63 -2.18
C ASP A 42 2.49 8.10 -1.74
N HIS A 43 2.40 8.36 -0.44
CA HIS A 43 2.13 9.69 0.11
C HIS A 43 3.30 10.30 0.89
N PRO A 44 3.55 11.61 0.74
CA PRO A 44 4.48 12.35 1.60
C PRO A 44 4.10 12.24 3.10
N PRO A 45 5.07 12.34 4.03
CA PRO A 45 6.51 12.57 3.81
C PRO A 45 7.34 11.29 3.57
N SER A 46 6.74 10.11 3.60
CA SER A 46 7.47 8.83 3.50
C SER A 46 7.71 8.35 2.07
N ARG A 47 7.11 9.01 1.09
CA ARG A 47 7.41 8.83 -0.34
C ARG A 47 8.83 9.28 -0.64
N GLU A 48 9.63 8.38 -1.22
CA GLU A 48 11.01 8.65 -1.62
C GLU A 48 11.10 8.74 -3.17
N PRO A 49 11.36 9.94 -3.73
CA PRO A 49 11.35 10.17 -5.19
C PRO A 49 12.31 9.29 -6.00
N LEU A 50 13.50 9.03 -5.46
CA LEU A 50 14.58 8.34 -6.17
C LEU A 50 14.65 6.85 -5.85
N LEU A 51 13.63 6.31 -5.17
CA LEU A 51 13.59 4.92 -4.74
C LEU A 51 13.66 3.92 -5.91
N ALA A 52 13.11 4.29 -7.07
CA ALA A 52 13.22 3.52 -8.30
C ALA A 52 14.65 3.51 -8.90
N ALA A 53 15.45 4.54 -8.60
CA ALA A 53 16.82 4.69 -9.06
C ALA A 53 17.82 4.00 -8.11
N THR A 54 17.68 4.22 -6.79
CA THR A 54 18.54 3.63 -5.77
C THR A 54 18.23 2.16 -5.53
N GLY A 55 16.97 1.78 -5.67
CA GLY A 55 16.48 0.46 -5.28
C GLY A 55 16.53 0.25 -3.76
N GLY A 56 16.05 -0.93 -3.34
CA GLY A 56 16.00 -1.30 -1.94
C GLY A 56 14.73 -0.84 -1.23
N LEU A 57 14.84 -0.72 0.09
CA LEU A 57 13.71 -0.44 0.98
C LEU A 57 13.66 1.05 1.29
N PRO A 58 12.46 1.65 1.43
CA PRO A 58 12.35 3.05 1.82
C PRO A 58 12.99 3.26 3.19
N LEU A 59 13.93 4.18 3.28
CA LEU A 59 14.67 4.51 4.50
C LEU A 59 13.75 5.12 5.57
N ALA A 60 12.77 5.92 5.14
CA ALA A 60 11.81 6.59 6.02
C ALA A 60 10.73 5.63 6.58
N LEU A 61 10.62 4.41 6.05
CA LEU A 61 9.56 3.46 6.38
C LEU A 61 9.48 3.16 7.88
N THR A 62 10.60 2.75 8.48
CA THR A 62 10.67 2.36 9.89
C THR A 62 10.28 3.52 10.80
N THR A 63 10.91 4.68 10.61
CA THR A 63 10.66 5.89 11.43
C THR A 63 9.20 6.32 11.33
N ARG A 64 8.61 6.22 10.14
CA ARG A 64 7.20 6.58 9.93
C ARG A 64 6.26 5.61 10.65
N ILE A 65 6.46 4.30 10.49
CA ILE A 65 5.66 3.28 11.19
C ILE A 65 5.74 3.49 12.71
N GLU A 66 6.93 3.74 13.24
CA GLU A 66 7.11 4.02 14.67
C GLU A 66 6.39 5.30 15.12
N SER A 67 6.39 6.33 14.28
CA SER A 67 5.66 7.57 14.56
C SER A 67 4.15 7.33 14.63
N ASP A 68 3.61 6.59 13.66
CA ASP A 68 2.18 6.25 13.62
C ASP A 68 1.78 5.37 14.82
N LEU A 69 2.60 4.39 15.20
CA LEU A 69 2.37 3.55 16.38
C LEU A 69 2.39 4.37 17.68
N ARG A 70 3.34 5.29 17.84
CA ARG A 70 3.38 6.20 19.00
C ARG A 70 2.14 7.10 19.08
N ALA A 71 1.63 7.56 17.93
CA ALA A 71 0.42 8.37 17.88
C ALA A 71 -0.82 7.57 18.34
N LEU A 72 -0.94 6.31 17.93
CA LEU A 72 -2.01 5.41 18.38
C LEU A 72 -1.89 5.06 19.86
N GLU A 73 -0.68 4.78 20.33
CA GLU A 73 -0.40 4.49 21.74
C GLU A 73 -0.76 5.66 22.66
N LYS A 74 -0.43 6.90 22.26
CA LYS A 74 -0.81 8.12 23.00
C LYS A 74 -2.33 8.27 23.17
N LEU A 75 -3.12 7.73 22.25
CA LEU A 75 -4.58 7.74 22.30
C LEU A 75 -5.17 6.46 22.94
N HIS A 76 -4.32 5.60 23.51
CA HIS A 76 -4.71 4.29 24.05
C HIS A 76 -5.43 3.38 23.04
N ILE A 77 -5.13 3.55 21.75
CA ILE A 77 -5.68 2.71 20.68
C ILE A 77 -4.78 1.49 20.51
N LYS A 78 -5.40 0.30 20.48
CA LYS A 78 -4.68 -0.96 20.22
C LYS A 78 -4.84 -1.36 18.74
N PRO A 79 -3.84 -1.10 17.88
CA PRO A 79 -3.92 -1.51 16.47
C PRO A 79 -3.72 -3.01 16.32
N VAL A 80 -4.46 -3.60 15.38
CA VAL A 80 -4.32 -4.97 14.93
C VAL A 80 -4.13 -4.95 13.41
N PHE A 81 -2.93 -5.27 12.94
CA PHE A 81 -2.63 -5.25 11.51
C PHE A 81 -3.01 -6.56 10.82
N VAL A 82 -3.80 -6.46 9.76
CA VAL A 82 -4.31 -7.60 8.98
C VAL A 82 -3.56 -7.69 7.67
N PHE A 83 -2.73 -8.71 7.51
CA PHE A 83 -2.03 -9.01 6.25
C PHE A 83 -2.91 -9.90 5.36
N PRO A 84 -2.94 -9.66 4.04
CA PRO A 84 -3.73 -10.49 3.15
C PRO A 84 -3.12 -11.88 3.01
N GLY A 85 -4.02 -12.85 2.93
CA GLY A 85 -3.69 -14.26 2.81
C GLY A 85 -3.34 -14.73 1.41
N LEU A 86 -3.45 -16.04 1.23
CA LEU A 86 -3.26 -16.68 -0.06
C LEU A 86 -4.36 -16.27 -1.02
N LEU A 87 -4.00 -15.89 -2.25
CA LEU A 87 -4.98 -15.66 -3.29
C LEU A 87 -5.66 -16.99 -3.67
N PRO A 88 -7.01 -17.05 -3.73
CA PRO A 88 -7.71 -18.20 -4.30
C PRO A 88 -7.20 -18.48 -5.71
N SER A 89 -7.14 -19.77 -6.10
CA SER A 89 -6.47 -20.28 -7.32
C SER A 89 -6.38 -19.26 -8.46
N ARG A 90 -5.13 -18.88 -8.76
CA ARG A 90 -4.76 -17.73 -9.60
C ARG A 90 -5.47 -17.80 -10.96
N ARG A 91 -6.23 -16.76 -11.30
CA ARG A 91 -6.69 -16.57 -12.68
C ARG A 91 -5.50 -16.03 -13.50
N PRO A 92 -5.19 -16.59 -14.69
CA PRO A 92 -4.08 -16.15 -15.55
C PRO A 92 -4.03 -14.64 -15.80
N LYS A 93 -5.20 -13.98 -15.80
CA LYS A 93 -5.35 -12.53 -16.00
C LYS A 93 -4.61 -11.67 -14.96
N GLN A 94 -4.54 -12.09 -13.70
CA GLN A 94 -3.82 -11.31 -12.67
C GLN A 94 -2.30 -11.39 -12.84
N GLN A 95 -1.77 -12.54 -13.26
CA GLN A 95 -0.34 -12.68 -13.54
C GLN A 95 0.07 -11.86 -14.77
N GLN A 96 -0.75 -11.86 -15.83
CA GLN A 96 -0.51 -11.04 -17.01
C GLN A 96 -0.51 -9.54 -16.68
N GLN A 97 -1.42 -9.10 -15.81
CA GLN A 97 -1.48 -7.70 -15.39
C GLN A 97 -0.26 -7.28 -14.57
N ALA A 98 0.16 -8.09 -13.59
CA ALA A 98 1.36 -7.81 -12.80
C ALA A 98 2.64 -7.77 -13.68
N GLN A 99 2.73 -8.66 -14.68
CA GLN A 99 3.83 -8.67 -15.64
C GLN A 99 3.82 -7.41 -16.53
N PHE A 100 2.64 -6.96 -16.96
CA PHE A 100 2.50 -5.73 -17.74
C PHE A 100 2.94 -4.51 -16.92
N GLU A 101 2.46 -4.39 -15.69
CA GLU A 101 2.81 -3.29 -14.78
C GLU A 101 4.33 -3.24 -14.52
N GLN A 102 4.95 -4.41 -14.29
CA GLN A 102 6.40 -4.53 -14.13
C GLN A 102 7.18 -4.11 -15.38
N ASN A 103 6.70 -4.48 -16.57
CA ASN A 103 7.36 -4.14 -17.83
C ASN A 103 7.31 -2.64 -18.10
N GLU A 104 6.17 -2.01 -17.84
CA GLU A 104 6.01 -0.56 -17.97
C GLU A 104 6.91 0.18 -16.99
N ALA A 105 6.98 -0.25 -15.73
CA ALA A 105 7.86 0.40 -14.76
C ALA A 105 9.36 0.23 -15.09
N CYS A 106 9.75 -0.87 -15.75
CA CYS A 106 11.09 -1.03 -16.31
C CYS A 106 11.38 -0.05 -17.45
N LYS A 107 10.39 0.26 -18.29
CA LYS A 107 10.52 1.25 -19.37
C LYS A 107 10.66 2.67 -18.80
N ASP A 108 9.77 3.04 -17.89
CA ASP A 108 9.79 4.37 -17.23
C ASP A 108 11.16 4.64 -16.59
N ARG A 109 11.73 3.63 -15.92
CA ARG A 109 13.08 3.73 -15.33
C ARG A 109 14.19 3.89 -16.38
N ARG A 110 14.10 3.19 -17.51
CA ARG A 110 15.08 3.33 -18.60
C ARG A 110 15.04 4.74 -19.18
N GLU A 111 13.84 5.27 -19.39
CA GLU A 111 13.65 6.64 -19.85
C GLU A 111 14.17 7.66 -18.83
N ALA A 112 13.90 7.44 -17.54
CA ALA A 112 14.40 8.29 -16.46
C ALA A 112 15.93 8.38 -16.46
N TRP A 113 16.63 7.25 -16.60
CA TRP A 113 18.09 7.24 -16.72
C TRP A 113 18.59 7.95 -17.98
N ALA A 114 17.96 7.75 -19.14
CA ALA A 114 18.33 8.46 -20.36
C ALA A 114 18.15 9.98 -20.24
N LYS A 115 17.09 10.43 -19.54
CA LYS A 115 16.87 11.85 -19.22
C LYS A 115 17.91 12.39 -18.27
N TYR A 116 18.28 11.62 -17.26
CA TYR A 116 19.36 11.98 -16.33
C TYR A 116 20.70 12.13 -17.05
N GLU A 117 21.07 11.19 -17.92
CA GLU A 117 22.28 11.25 -18.75
C GLU A 117 22.30 12.46 -19.69
N SER A 118 21.13 12.92 -20.14
CA SER A 118 21.00 14.13 -20.97
C SER A 118 21.04 15.46 -20.18
N GLY A 119 21.25 15.41 -18.86
CA GLY A 119 21.27 16.58 -17.98
C GLY A 119 19.89 17.11 -17.58
N GLN A 120 18.81 16.36 -17.84
CA GLN A 120 17.42 16.74 -17.49
C GLN A 120 17.01 16.12 -16.15
N GLU A 121 17.60 16.60 -15.05
CA GLU A 121 17.43 16.02 -13.71
C GLU A 121 15.98 16.08 -13.20
N ASP A 122 15.29 17.20 -13.37
CA ASP A 122 13.90 17.37 -12.93
C ASP A 122 12.94 16.42 -13.65
N ALA A 123 13.14 16.24 -14.96
CA ALA A 123 12.33 15.33 -15.77
C ALA A 123 12.60 13.86 -15.39
N ALA A 124 13.87 13.51 -15.13
CA ALA A 124 14.24 12.19 -14.64
C ALA A 124 13.62 11.89 -13.27
N THR A 125 13.68 12.84 -12.34
CA THR A 125 13.11 12.71 -10.99
C THR A 125 11.61 12.46 -11.05
N LYS A 126 10.88 13.21 -11.90
CA LYS A 126 9.44 13.02 -12.09
C LYS A 126 9.08 11.64 -12.64
N LEU A 127 9.94 11.05 -13.48
CA LEU A 127 9.77 9.69 -13.98
C LEU A 127 10.06 8.63 -12.90
N PHE A 128 11.11 8.83 -12.09
CA PHE A 128 11.41 7.94 -10.95
C PHE A 128 10.30 7.97 -9.88
N GLU A 129 9.68 9.13 -9.69
CA GLU A 129 8.57 9.33 -8.77
C GLU A 129 7.28 8.60 -9.18
N GLY A 130 7.08 8.35 -10.48
CA GLY A 130 5.80 7.88 -11.01
C GLY A 130 5.40 6.49 -10.55
N ARG A 131 6.37 5.57 -10.36
CA ARG A 131 6.10 4.17 -10.00
C ARG A 131 7.17 3.63 -9.06
N SER A 132 6.78 3.28 -7.84
CA SER A 132 7.65 2.52 -6.93
C SER A 132 7.64 1.04 -7.35
N ASN A 133 8.82 0.49 -7.61
CA ASN A 133 8.99 -0.92 -8.02
C ASN A 133 9.03 -1.88 -6.82
N ILE A 134 8.51 -1.45 -5.67
CA ILE A 134 8.65 -2.25 -4.46
C ILE A 134 7.57 -3.31 -4.44
N HIS A 135 8.00 -4.56 -4.51
CA HIS A 135 7.10 -5.67 -4.30
C HIS A 135 6.64 -5.67 -2.83
N GLN A 136 5.32 -5.63 -2.62
CA GLN A 136 4.73 -5.56 -1.27
C GLN A 136 5.27 -6.63 -0.31
N TRP A 137 5.54 -7.83 -0.84
CA TRP A 137 6.10 -8.94 -0.07
C TRP A 137 7.45 -8.63 0.58
N ASP A 138 8.31 -7.84 -0.07
CA ASP A 138 9.62 -7.51 0.48
C ASP A 138 9.48 -6.56 1.68
N LEU A 139 8.52 -5.64 1.63
CA LEU A 139 8.20 -4.75 2.75
C LEU A 139 7.67 -5.51 3.96
N TRP A 140 6.82 -6.52 3.73
CA TRP A 140 6.18 -7.26 4.82
C TRP A 140 7.21 -7.90 5.75
N LYS A 141 8.32 -8.41 5.22
CA LYS A 141 9.37 -9.03 6.04
C LYS A 141 9.94 -8.08 7.09
N ILE A 142 10.22 -6.83 6.69
CA ILE A 142 10.74 -5.81 7.61
C ILE A 142 9.66 -5.32 8.56
N VAL A 143 8.45 -5.08 8.05
CA VAL A 143 7.33 -4.60 8.85
C VAL A 143 6.97 -5.62 9.93
N LEU A 144 6.90 -6.90 9.59
CA LEU A 144 6.67 -7.97 10.56
C LEU A 144 7.80 -8.07 11.59
N ARG A 145 9.05 -7.80 11.20
CA ARG A 145 10.17 -7.72 12.15
C ARG A 145 9.99 -6.55 13.13
N ILE A 146 9.60 -5.37 12.65
CA ILE A 146 9.31 -4.20 13.48
C ILE A 146 8.17 -4.51 14.45
N PHE A 147 7.07 -5.08 13.95
CA PHE A 147 5.90 -5.42 14.77
C PHE A 147 6.24 -6.45 15.86
N LYS A 148 7.07 -7.46 15.55
CA LYS A 148 7.56 -8.40 16.56
C LYS A 148 8.41 -7.71 17.63
N HIS A 149 9.33 -6.83 17.23
CA HIS A 149 10.20 -6.12 18.18
C HIS A 149 9.42 -5.16 19.09
N ARG A 150 8.35 -4.53 18.57
CA ARG A 150 7.49 -3.60 19.30
C ARG A 150 6.27 -4.26 19.95
N ASN A 151 6.17 -5.59 19.87
CA ASN A 151 5.06 -6.39 20.40
C ASN A 151 3.67 -5.92 19.91
N VAL A 152 3.60 -5.50 18.64
CA VAL A 152 2.36 -5.06 17.97
C VAL A 152 1.58 -6.29 17.50
N GLU A 153 0.26 -6.28 17.74
CA GLU A 153 -0.62 -7.36 17.30
C GLU A 153 -0.79 -7.34 15.78
N PHE A 154 -0.58 -8.49 15.14
CA PHE A 154 -0.86 -8.67 13.72
C PHE A 154 -1.42 -10.07 13.47
N LEU A 155 -2.17 -10.19 12.37
CA LEU A 155 -2.75 -11.43 11.92
C LEU A 155 -2.67 -11.53 10.39
N VAL A 156 -2.52 -12.74 9.90
CA VAL A 156 -2.51 -13.04 8.46
C VAL A 156 -3.84 -13.70 8.14
N ALA A 157 -4.65 -13.08 7.29
CA ALA A 157 -5.90 -13.67 6.85
C ALA A 157 -5.61 -14.97 6.06
N PRO A 158 -6.50 -15.97 6.06
CA PRO A 158 -6.30 -17.18 5.26
C PRO A 158 -6.39 -16.88 3.75
N TYR A 159 -7.29 -15.98 3.38
CA TYR A 159 -7.49 -15.47 2.03
C TYR A 159 -7.70 -13.95 2.08
N PRO A 160 -7.32 -13.19 1.04
CA PRO A 160 -7.72 -11.79 0.92
C PRO A 160 -9.24 -11.69 0.74
N PRO A 161 -9.85 -10.52 1.00
CA PRO A 161 -11.27 -10.30 0.81
C PRO A 161 -11.68 -10.73 -0.61
N LEU A 162 -12.71 -11.58 -0.68
CA LEU A 162 -13.15 -12.32 -1.87
C LEU A 162 -13.20 -11.42 -3.13
N PRO A 163 -12.33 -11.59 -4.14
CA PRO A 163 -12.54 -10.97 -5.44
C PRO A 163 -13.68 -11.71 -6.15
N ARG A 164 -14.62 -10.99 -6.78
CA ARG A 164 -15.89 -11.58 -7.29
C ARG A 164 -15.68 -12.96 -7.93
N GLY A 165 -16.55 -13.88 -7.49
CA GLY A 165 -16.92 -15.08 -8.23
C GLY A 165 -17.15 -14.75 -9.70
N GLY A 166 -16.75 -15.69 -10.56
CA GLY A 166 -16.99 -15.59 -11.99
C GLY A 166 -18.46 -15.27 -12.25
N GLN A 167 -18.70 -14.56 -13.36
CA GLN A 167 -20.02 -14.50 -13.96
C GLN A 167 -20.62 -15.91 -13.91
N GLY A 168 -21.77 -16.04 -13.26
CA GLY A 168 -22.56 -17.26 -13.39
C GLY A 168 -22.75 -17.48 -14.88
N HIS A 169 -22.25 -18.61 -15.38
CA HIS A 169 -22.74 -19.11 -16.64
C HIS A 169 -24.24 -19.30 -16.44
N HIS A 170 -25.03 -18.43 -17.06
CA HIS A 170 -26.42 -18.74 -17.34
C HIS A 170 -26.38 -19.97 -18.26
N VAL A 171 -26.58 -21.14 -17.66
CA VAL A 171 -27.00 -22.32 -18.39
C VAL A 171 -28.49 -22.10 -18.64
N GLY A 172 -28.81 -21.71 -19.87
CA GLY A 172 -30.12 -21.96 -20.47
C GLY A 172 -30.10 -23.33 -21.14
#